data_AF-A0A7X6VQD3-F1
#
_entry.id   AF-A0A7X6VQD3-F1
#
_cell.length_a   1.000
_cell.length_b   1.000
_cell.length_c   1.000
_cell.angle_alpha   90.00
_cell.angle_beta   90.00
_cell.angle_gamma   90.00
#
_symmetry.space_group_name_H-M   'P 1'
#
loop_
_entity.id
_entity.type
_entity.pdbx_description
1 polymer ?
#
loop_
_entity_poly.entity_id
_entity_poly.type
_entity_poly.pdbx_seq_one_letter_code
_entity_poly.pdbx_strand_id
1 'polypeptide(L)'
;INQLANVTVPEARLIVVQPWDKTSIAEIEKAILKSDLGVNPTNDGNVIRIAIPQLTEERRKEIVKVVKKRGEDAKVAIRNIRREANDMLKSSEKDKLISEDESKKGMDDIQKLTDKYIKDVDTILQAKEKDIMEV
;
A
#
# COMPACT_ATOMS: atom_id res chain seq x y z
N ILE A 1 -11.97 -15.98 -2.39
CA ILE A 1 -13.21 -15.22 -2.12
C ILE A 1 -13.63 -14.38 -3.34
N ASN A 2 -12.79 -13.49 -3.89
CA ASN A 2 -13.15 -12.61 -5.02
C ASN A 2 -13.60 -13.31 -6.32
N GLN A 3 -13.23 -14.57 -6.53
CA GLN A 3 -13.66 -15.36 -7.69
C GLN A 3 -14.99 -16.10 -7.44
N LEU A 4 -15.45 -16.18 -6.19
CA LEU A 4 -16.63 -16.93 -5.75
C LEU A 4 -17.77 -16.02 -5.27
N ALA A 5 -17.49 -14.73 -5.09
CA ALA A 5 -18.46 -13.74 -4.62
C ALA A 5 -18.15 -12.34 -5.16
N ASN A 6 -19.20 -11.56 -5.35
CA ASN A 6 -19.13 -10.12 -5.53
C ASN A 6 -18.90 -9.44 -4.16
N VAL A 7 -17.92 -8.55 -4.07
CA VAL A 7 -17.61 -7.81 -2.83
C VAL A 7 -17.89 -6.34 -3.07
N THR A 8 -18.79 -5.77 -2.28
CA THR A 8 -19.16 -4.35 -2.32
C THR A 8 -18.97 -3.69 -0.97
N VAL A 9 -18.73 -2.37 -0.98
CA VAL A 9 -18.58 -1.55 0.23
C VAL A 9 -19.64 -0.45 0.18
N PRO A 10 -20.90 -0.75 0.56
CA PRO A 10 -21.98 0.24 0.51
C PRO A 10 -21.77 1.42 1.47
N GLU A 11 -21.05 1.21 2.56
CA GLU A 11 -20.68 2.24 3.53
C GLU A 11 -19.31 1.94 4.14
N ALA A 12 -18.64 2.94 4.70
CA ALA A 12 -17.25 2.84 5.16
C ALA A 12 -16.99 1.74 6.21
N ARG A 13 -18.04 1.25 6.87
CA ARG A 13 -17.97 0.25 7.95
C ARG A 13 -18.66 -1.06 7.62
N LEU A 14 -19.17 -1.23 6.41
CA LEU A 14 -19.88 -2.44 6.01
C LEU A 14 -19.31 -2.95 4.70
N ILE A 15 -18.81 -4.18 4.74
CA ILE A 15 -18.49 -4.94 3.53
C ILE A 15 -19.62 -5.92 3.31
N VAL A 16 -20.15 -5.96 2.10
CA VAL A 16 -21.15 -6.94 1.69
C VAL A 16 -20.53 -7.89 0.66
N VAL A 17 -20.51 -9.17 1.01
CA VAL A 17 -20.04 -10.26 0.17
C VAL A 17 -21.27 -11.03 -0.33
N GLN A 18 -21.54 -10.94 -1.62
CA GLN A 18 -22.63 -11.64 -2.28
C GLN A 18 -22.06 -12.80 -3.11
N PRO A 19 -22.18 -14.06 -2.63
CA PRO A 19 -21.68 -15.20 -3.37
C PRO A 19 -22.52 -15.49 -4.62
N TRP A 20 -21.87 -15.98 -5.65
CA TRP A 20 -22.54 -16.42 -6.88
C TRP A 20 -23.35 -17.70 -6.66
N ASP A 21 -22.87 -18.56 -5.77
CA ASP A 21 -23.55 -19.78 -5.31
C ASP A 21 -23.85 -19.67 -3.81
N LYS A 22 -25.13 -19.79 -3.45
CA LYS A 22 -25.59 -19.71 -2.05
C LYS A 22 -25.13 -20.88 -1.19
N THR A 23 -24.84 -22.03 -1.78
CA THR A 23 -24.34 -23.21 -1.04
C THR A 23 -22.95 -22.96 -0.45
N SER A 24 -22.17 -22.08 -1.09
CA SER A 24 -20.82 -21.68 -0.67
C SER A 24 -20.80 -20.67 0.50
N ILE A 25 -21.96 -20.18 0.95
CA ILE A 25 -22.05 -19.18 2.02
C ILE A 25 -21.36 -19.66 3.29
N ALA A 26 -21.60 -20.90 3.72
CA ALA A 26 -21.06 -21.45 4.97
C ALA A 26 -19.53 -21.60 4.91
N GLU A 27 -18.96 -21.90 3.74
CA GLU A 27 -17.52 -22.00 3.55
C GLU A 27 -16.85 -20.63 3.55
N ILE A 28 -17.48 -19.64 2.90
CA ILE A 28 -17.01 -18.26 2.87
C ILE A 28 -17.06 -17.65 4.28
N GLU A 29 -18.13 -17.88 5.02
CA GLU A 29 -18.28 -17.43 6.42
C GLU A 29 -17.17 -17.99 7.32
N LYS A 30 -16.91 -19.30 7.24
CA LYS A 30 -15.82 -19.96 7.98
C LYS A 30 -14.44 -19.43 7.57
N ALA A 31 -14.21 -19.15 6.29
CA ALA A 31 -12.95 -18.61 5.81
C ALA A 31 -12.70 -17.18 6.34
N ILE A 32 -13.76 -16.35 6.40
CA ILE A 32 -13.70 -15.01 6.99
C ILE A 32 -13.41 -15.09 8.50
N LEU A 33 -14.10 -15.96 9.23
CA LEU A 33 -13.87 -16.15 10.68
C LEU A 33 -12.47 -16.67 11.00
N LYS A 34 -11.90 -17.52 10.14
CA LYS A 34 -10.52 -18.01 10.28
C LYS A 34 -9.46 -17.01 9.83
N SER A 35 -9.85 -15.91 9.18
CA SER A 35 -8.91 -14.89 8.74
C SER A 35 -8.46 -14.02 9.91
N ASP A 36 -7.24 -13.51 9.83
CA ASP A 36 -6.66 -12.60 10.85
C ASP A 36 -7.30 -11.20 10.85
N LEU A 37 -8.51 -11.04 10.27
CA LEU A 37 -9.23 -9.78 10.20
C LEU A 37 -9.98 -9.45 11.50
N GLY A 38 -10.24 -10.45 12.37
CA GLY A 38 -10.90 -10.24 13.66
C GLY A 38 -12.34 -9.70 13.54
N VAL A 39 -13.03 -10.04 12.45
CA VAL A 39 -14.38 -9.58 12.14
C VAL A 39 -15.38 -10.72 12.26
N ASN A 40 -16.59 -10.42 12.72
CA ASN A 40 -17.69 -11.37 12.81
C ASN A 40 -18.65 -11.16 11.63
N PRO A 41 -18.68 -12.04 10.62
CA PRO A 41 -19.64 -11.97 9.54
C PRO A 41 -21.06 -12.26 10.05
N THR A 42 -22.04 -11.55 9.52
CA THR A 42 -23.49 -11.78 9.69
C THR A 42 -24.05 -12.29 8.37
N ASN A 43 -24.87 -13.32 8.41
CA ASN A 43 -25.36 -14.01 7.23
C ASN A 43 -26.89 -13.89 7.13
N ASP A 44 -27.38 -13.26 6.06
CA ASP A 44 -28.81 -13.06 5.80
C ASP A 44 -29.38 -14.15 4.85
N GLY A 45 -28.63 -15.23 4.60
CA GLY A 45 -29.01 -16.35 3.72
C GLY A 45 -28.81 -16.10 2.22
N ASN A 46 -28.63 -14.84 1.81
CA ASN A 46 -28.30 -14.46 0.42
C ASN A 46 -26.99 -13.68 0.32
N VAL A 47 -26.60 -12.97 1.38
CA VAL A 47 -25.41 -12.13 1.45
C VAL A 47 -24.75 -12.28 2.81
N ILE A 48 -23.43 -12.14 2.84
CA ILE A 48 -22.63 -12.09 4.05
C ILE A 48 -22.23 -10.63 4.29
N ARG A 49 -22.62 -10.09 5.44
CA ARG A 49 -22.29 -8.74 5.89
C ARG A 49 -21.15 -8.79 6.89
N ILE A 50 -20.14 -7.96 6.69
CA ILE A 50 -19.01 -7.85 7.61
C ILE A 50 -19.03 -6.42 8.14
N ALA A 51 -19.42 -6.27 9.40
CA ALA A 51 -19.31 -5.00 10.11
C ALA A 51 -17.85 -4.82 10.54
N ILE A 52 -17.22 -3.73 10.08
CA ILE A 52 -15.88 -3.37 10.50
C ILE A 52 -16.00 -2.63 11.84
N PRO A 53 -15.53 -3.21 12.95
CA PRO A 53 -15.54 -2.52 14.23
C PRO A 53 -14.69 -1.26 14.16
N GLN A 54 -15.02 -0.25 14.97
CA GLN A 54 -14.14 0.90 15.09
C GLN A 54 -12.77 0.45 15.58
N LEU A 55 -11.73 0.85 14.86
CA LEU A 55 -10.36 0.61 15.30
C LEU A 55 -10.15 1.35 16.62
N THR A 56 -9.70 0.62 17.64
CA THR A 56 -9.23 1.21 18.89
C THR A 56 -8.05 2.15 18.61
N GLU A 57 -7.82 3.12 19.49
CA GLU A 57 -6.69 4.04 19.35
C GLU A 57 -5.34 3.27 19.31
N GLU A 58 -5.23 2.20 20.09
CA GLU A 58 -4.08 1.29 20.09
C GLU A 58 -3.87 0.65 18.71
N ARG A 59 -4.93 0.12 18.09
CA ARG A 59 -4.84 -0.50 16.77
C ARG A 59 -4.51 0.53 15.68
N ARG A 60 -5.05 1.75 15.77
CA ARG A 60 -4.68 2.86 14.86
C ARG A 60 -3.19 3.19 14.98
N LYS A 61 -2.65 3.27 16.20
CA LYS A 61 -1.20 3.48 16.44
C LYS A 61 -0.34 2.36 15.86
N GLU A 62 -0.77 1.10 15.95
CA GLU A 62 -0.07 -0.02 15.32
C GLU A 62 -0.05 0.11 13.79
N ILE A 63 -1.17 0.47 13.16
CA ILE A 63 -1.24 0.65 11.71
C ILE A 63 -0.34 1.82 11.28
N VAL A 64 -0.30 2.92 12.04
CA VAL A 64 0.64 4.03 11.78
C VAL A 64 2.09 3.55 11.79
N LYS A 65 2.49 2.68 12.73
CA LYS A 65 3.85 2.10 12.73
C LYS A 65 4.14 1.30 11.46
N VAL A 66 3.18 0.51 10.99
CA VAL A 66 3.32 -0.27 9.74
C VAL A 66 3.44 0.66 8.53
N VAL A 67 2.63 1.72 8.46
CA VAL A 67 2.68 2.71 7.40
C VAL A 67 4.04 3.42 7.37
N LYS A 68 4.55 3.85 8.53
CA LYS A 68 5.88 4.47 8.66
C LYS A 68 6.99 3.53 8.17
N LYS A 69 6.94 2.25 8.55
CA LYS A 69 7.90 1.25 8.07
C LYS A 69 7.88 1.15 6.55
N ARG A 70 6.71 1.03 5.92
CA ARG A 70 6.58 0.99 4.46
C ARG A 70 7.10 2.26 3.78
N GLY A 71 6.89 3.42 4.42
CA GLY A 71 7.44 4.68 3.99
C GLY A 71 8.96 4.71 3.93
N GLU A 72 9.60 4.23 5.00
CA GLU A 72 11.06 4.13 5.05
C GLU A 72 11.60 3.11 4.05
N ASP A 73 10.97 1.95 3.92
CA ASP A 73 11.34 0.95 2.92
C ASP A 73 11.30 1.53 1.49
N ALA A 74 10.26 2.33 1.17
CA ALA A 74 10.14 3.02 -0.12
C ALA A 74 11.24 4.05 -0.34
N LYS A 75 11.59 4.85 0.68
CA LYS A 75 12.71 5.80 0.59
C LYS A 75 14.05 5.11 0.40
N VAL A 76 14.26 3.97 1.07
CA VAL A 76 15.47 3.15 0.89
C VAL A 76 15.57 2.64 -0.55
N ALA A 77 14.46 2.13 -1.11
CA ALA A 77 14.41 1.69 -2.51
C ALA A 77 14.75 2.84 -3.49
N ILE A 78 14.17 4.03 -3.29
CA ILE A 78 14.48 5.22 -4.11
C ILE A 78 15.99 5.56 -4.05
N ARG A 79 16.60 5.52 -2.87
CA ARG A 79 18.03 5.80 -2.70
C ARG A 79 18.93 4.74 -3.35
N ASN A 80 18.51 3.47 -3.36
CA ASN A 80 19.22 2.39 -4.04
C ASN A 80 19.16 2.57 -5.56
N ILE A 81 17.98 2.86 -6.12
CA ILE A 81 17.81 3.14 -7.56
C ILE A 81 18.67 4.33 -7.98
N ARG A 82 18.72 5.40 -7.16
CA ARG A 82 19.62 6.54 -7.41
C ARG A 82 21.08 6.11 -7.52
N ARG A 83 21.53 5.24 -6.60
CA ARG A 83 22.91 4.74 -6.60
C ARG A 83 23.21 3.94 -7.86
N GLU A 84 22.32 3.02 -8.23
CA GLU A 84 22.44 2.23 -9.46
C GLU A 84 22.50 3.12 -10.71
N ALA A 85 21.59 4.10 -10.83
CA ALA A 85 21.57 5.03 -11.95
C ALA A 85 22.86 5.88 -12.03
N ASN A 86 23.38 6.34 -10.89
CA ASN A 86 24.65 7.07 -10.84
C ASN A 86 25.85 6.19 -11.24
N ASP A 87 25.85 4.92 -10.82
CA ASP A 87 26.91 3.98 -11.19
C ASP A 87 26.86 3.66 -12.70
N MET A 88 25.66 3.56 -13.29
CA MET A 88 25.46 3.42 -14.75
C MET A 88 25.96 4.63 -15.54
N LEU A 89 25.70 5.86 -15.08
CA LEU A 89 26.22 7.07 -15.72
C LEU A 89 27.76 7.09 -15.69
N LYS A 90 28.35 6.79 -14.54
CA LYS A 90 29.82 6.71 -14.40
C LYS A 90 30.44 5.63 -15.30
N SER A 91 29.77 4.49 -15.47
CA SER A 91 30.24 3.46 -16.41
C SER A 91 30.17 3.97 -17.85
N SER A 92 29.05 4.57 -18.24
CA SER A 92 28.83 5.09 -19.59
C SER A 92 29.83 6.19 -19.96
N GLU A 93 30.22 7.03 -18.99
CA GLU A 93 31.26 8.04 -19.15
C GLU A 93 32.64 7.40 -19.39
N LYS A 94 33.00 6.38 -18.59
CA LYS A 94 34.25 5.62 -18.78
C LYS A 94 34.31 4.91 -20.13
N ASP A 95 33.18 4.39 -20.59
CA ASP A 95 33.02 3.73 -21.89
C ASP A 95 32.94 4.74 -23.05
N LYS A 96 33.03 6.05 -22.76
CA LYS A 96 32.93 7.17 -23.72
C LYS A 96 31.64 7.18 -24.52
N LEU A 97 30.57 6.59 -23.96
CA LEU A 97 29.23 6.63 -24.53
C LEU A 97 28.55 7.98 -24.30
N ILE A 98 28.95 8.69 -23.25
CA ILE A 98 28.49 10.04 -22.89
C ILE A 98 29.68 10.93 -22.53
N SER A 99 29.51 12.24 -22.66
CA SER A 99 30.50 13.25 -22.24
C SER A 99 30.47 13.51 -20.72
N GLU A 100 31.52 14.13 -20.18
CA GLU A 100 31.58 14.54 -18.76
C GLU A 100 30.46 15.54 -18.41
N ASP A 101 30.13 16.45 -19.34
CA ASP A 101 29.05 17.42 -19.17
C ASP A 101 27.67 16.74 -19.12
N GLU A 102 27.43 15.74 -19.98
CA GLU A 102 26.21 14.94 -19.95
C GLU A 102 26.10 14.09 -18.67
N SER A 103 27.22 13.52 -18.20
CA SER A 103 27.29 12.77 -16.94
C SER A 103 26.91 13.65 -15.75
N LYS A 104 27.49 14.85 -15.64
CA LYS A 104 27.15 15.83 -14.60
C LYS A 104 25.68 16.23 -14.64
N LYS A 105 25.16 16.57 -15.82
CA LYS A 105 23.75 16.94 -15.98
C LYS A 105 22.81 15.78 -15.61
N GLY A 106 23.15 14.56 -16.01
CA GLY A 106 22.41 13.35 -15.65
C GLY A 106 22.36 13.11 -14.15
N MET A 107 23.48 13.30 -13.43
CA MET A 107 23.51 13.20 -11.97
C MET A 107 22.63 14.26 -11.29
N ASP A 108 22.65 15.51 -11.78
CA ASP A 108 21.79 16.58 -11.25
C ASP A 108 20.30 16.27 -11.45
N ASP A 109 19.93 15.75 -12.62
CA ASP A 109 18.55 15.39 -12.93
C ASP A 109 18.08 14.16 -12.11
N ILE A 110 18.94 13.16 -11.94
CA ILE A 110 18.69 12.03 -11.03
C ILE A 110 18.48 12.52 -9.59
N GLN A 111 19.30 13.47 -9.12
CA GLN A 111 19.18 14.01 -7.77
C GLN A 111 17.85 14.77 -7.59
N LYS A 112 17.47 15.64 -8.54
CA LYS A 112 16.18 16.33 -8.53
C LYS A 112 14.99 15.37 -8.51
N LEU A 113 15.04 14.31 -9.32
CA LEU A 113 13.99 13.27 -9.35
C LEU A 113 13.92 12.52 -8.02
N THR A 114 15.07 12.16 -7.46
CA THR A 114 15.14 11.49 -6.14
C THR A 114 14.49 12.35 -5.06
N ASP A 115 14.85 13.63 -4.99
CA ASP A 115 14.32 14.56 -3.99
C ASP A 115 12.82 14.77 -4.14
N LYS A 116 12.33 14.86 -5.38
CA LYS A 116 10.90 14.92 -5.67
C LYS A 116 10.16 13.69 -5.13
N TYR A 117 10.60 12.48 -5.48
CA TYR A 117 9.91 11.27 -5.06
C TYR A 117 10.01 11.01 -3.56
N ILE A 118 11.11 11.41 -2.90
CA ILE A 118 11.19 11.37 -1.43
C ILE A 118 10.12 12.28 -0.81
N LYS A 119 9.95 13.50 -1.33
CA LYS A 119 8.94 14.44 -0.86
C LYS A 119 7.51 13.94 -1.11
N ASP A 120 7.27 13.29 -2.25
CA ASP A 120 5.97 12.70 -2.56
C ASP A 120 5.64 11.57 -1.58
N VAL A 121 6.61 10.70 -1.27
CA VAL A 121 6.47 9.66 -0.24
C VAL A 121 6.13 10.27 1.12
N ASP A 122 6.85 11.31 1.55
CA ASP A 122 6.55 12.00 2.81
C ASP A 122 5.14 12.59 2.86
N THR A 123 4.69 13.19 1.77
CA THR A 123 3.35 13.77 1.65
C THR A 123 2.26 12.69 1.77
N ILE A 124 2.44 11.56 1.07
CA ILE A 124 1.51 10.42 1.12
C ILE A 124 1.47 9.82 2.53
N LEU A 125 2.63 9.66 3.19
CA LEU A 125 2.70 9.14 4.55
C LEU A 125 1.96 10.04 5.55
N GLN A 126 2.17 11.35 5.46
CA GLN A 126 1.49 12.32 6.33
C GLN A 126 -0.03 12.30 6.11
N ALA A 127 -0.47 12.30 4.85
CA ALA A 127 -1.89 12.21 4.52
C ALA A 127 -2.50 10.91 5.07
N LYS A 128 -1.80 9.78 4.93
CA LYS A 128 -2.30 8.50 5.42
C LYS A 128 -2.27 8.38 6.94
N GLU A 129 -1.26 8.93 7.61
CA GLU A 129 -1.21 8.99 9.08
C GLU A 129 -2.36 9.81 9.63
N LYS A 130 -2.67 10.96 9.01
CA LYS A 130 -3.81 11.80 9.36
C LYS A 130 -5.13 11.05 9.17
N ASP A 131 -5.34 10.42 8.01
CA ASP A 131 -6.53 9.62 7.70
C ASP A 131 -6.74 8.44 8.68
N ILE A 132 -5.66 7.80 9.14
CA ILE A 132 -5.74 6.73 10.14
C ILE A 132 -6.11 7.27 11.53
N MET A 133 -5.75 8.50 11.86
CA MET A 133 -5.97 9.09 13.17
C MET A 133 -7.26 9.93 13.25
N GLU A 134 -7.76 10.44 12.12
CA GLU A 134 -9.06 11.10 12.04
C GLU A 134 -10.23 10.10 12.16
N VAL A 135 -11.34 10.59 12.71
CA VAL A 135 -12.61 9.88 12.92
C VAL A 135 -13.70 10.61 12.16
#